data_AF-A0A6J1W2G3-F1
#
_entry.id   AF-A0A6J1W2G3-F1
#
_cell.length_a   1.000
_cell.length_b   1.000
_cell.length_c   1.000
_cell.angle_alpha   90.00
_cell.angle_beta   90.00
_cell.angle_gamma   90.00
#
_symmetry.space_group_name_H-M   'P 1'
#
loop_
_entity.id
_entity.type
_entity.pdbx_description
1 polymer ?
#
loop_
_entity_poly.entity_id
_entity_poly.type
_entity_poly.pdbx_seq_one_letter_code
_entity_poly.pdbx_strand_id
1 'polypeptide(L)'
;CSRFARSGVNRLNTTTAAAPSSLKQAELISRQAQEKFELSENCAERAGLRGAPGEQLSFAAGLVYSLLLLQATLHKYEQALSKCSVEIYRKVGLLYPEMCVHERSLDFLIELLHKDQLDETVNVEPLTKAIKYYQHLYSIHLADQAEDCTVQLADHIKFTQSALDCMSVEVCRLRSFLQTGQEASDFAILLKDLETSCSDIRQFCKKIRRRMPGTEAPGIPAALGFGQQVSEILLDCRKHLTWVVAVLQEVAAAGAQMIAPLTENEGLQAVKLEDLAFKASEQIYGAQGISPYECLRQSCNILIATMNKMATAMQEGEYDADKPQTKPLPPVQLRAAALRAEITDAEGLGLKLEDRETVIKELKKSLKIKGEELSEANVRLSLLEKKLDSASKDADERVEKIQSKLSDTQALLKKKEKEFEETMDALQADIDQLESEKLELKQRLSNQSKRTIEGLRGAPPSGIASVISSIAGGGSGAA
;
A
#
# COMPACT_ATOMS: atom_id res chain seq x y z
N CYS A 1 5.58 -6.96 9.54
CA CYS A 1 4.87 -6.27 8.42
C CYS A 1 4.97 -6.98 7.06
N SER A 2 6.13 -7.51 6.64
CA SER A 2 6.32 -8.12 5.29
C SER A 2 5.32 -9.22 4.88
N ARG A 3 4.84 -10.06 5.81
CA ARG A 3 3.79 -11.06 5.51
C ARG A 3 2.42 -10.44 5.18
N PHE A 4 2.04 -9.31 5.78
CA PHE A 4 0.77 -8.64 5.49
C PHE A 4 0.77 -8.01 4.10
N ALA A 5 1.86 -7.35 3.70
CA ALA A 5 2.01 -6.77 2.36
C ALA A 5 1.91 -7.83 1.25
N ARG A 6 2.62 -8.96 1.39
CA ARG A 6 2.53 -10.09 0.44
C ARG A 6 1.09 -10.66 0.35
N SER A 7 0.36 -10.72 1.47
CA SER A 7 -1.03 -11.21 1.47
C SER A 7 -2.03 -10.30 0.75
N GLY A 8 -1.77 -8.98 0.72
CA GLY A 8 -2.60 -8.01 0.00
C GLY A 8 -2.33 -8.04 -1.50
N VAL A 9 -1.06 -8.17 -1.88
CA VAL A 9 -0.62 -8.18 -3.29
C VAL A 9 -1.02 -9.46 -4.00
N ASN A 10 -0.93 -10.62 -3.34
CA ASN A 10 -1.49 -11.85 -3.90
C ASN A 10 -3.01 -11.75 -4.11
N ARG A 11 -3.76 -11.16 -3.16
CA ARG A 11 -5.21 -10.95 -3.28
C ARG A 11 -5.58 -9.98 -4.41
N LEU A 12 -4.82 -8.89 -4.57
CA LEU A 12 -5.01 -7.94 -5.66
C LEU A 12 -4.71 -8.57 -7.02
N ASN A 13 -3.60 -9.32 -7.13
CA ASN A 13 -3.27 -10.06 -8.34
C ASN A 13 -4.32 -11.12 -8.70
N THR A 14 -4.86 -11.86 -7.71
CA THR A 14 -5.98 -12.78 -7.96
C THR A 14 -7.25 -12.04 -8.39
N THR A 15 -7.54 -10.85 -7.86
CA THR A 15 -8.69 -10.05 -8.34
C THR A 15 -8.56 -9.66 -9.82
N THR A 16 -7.35 -9.31 -10.28
CA THR A 16 -7.10 -9.09 -11.73
C THR A 16 -7.16 -10.35 -12.57
N ALA A 17 -6.90 -11.52 -12.00
CA ALA A 17 -6.95 -12.79 -12.73
C ALA A 17 -8.39 -13.37 -12.75
N ALA A 18 -9.17 -13.09 -11.71
CA ALA A 18 -10.50 -13.61 -11.45
C ALA A 18 -11.54 -13.21 -12.51
N ALA A 19 -11.75 -11.91 -12.74
CA ALA A 19 -12.70 -11.48 -13.75
C ALA A 19 -12.36 -12.04 -15.16
N PRO A 20 -11.09 -12.03 -15.62
CA PRO A 20 -10.68 -12.72 -16.85
C PRO A 20 -10.76 -14.26 -16.81
N SER A 21 -10.67 -14.93 -15.65
CA SER A 21 -10.86 -16.39 -15.57
C SER A 21 -12.34 -16.74 -15.65
N SER A 22 -13.18 -16.11 -14.82
CA SER A 22 -14.64 -16.26 -14.87
C SER A 22 -15.22 -15.89 -16.24
N LEU A 23 -14.66 -14.89 -16.92
CA LEU A 23 -15.01 -14.55 -18.29
C LEU A 23 -14.75 -15.72 -19.25
N LYS A 24 -13.53 -16.26 -19.26
CA LYS A 24 -13.15 -17.41 -20.12
C LYS A 24 -13.94 -18.67 -19.80
N GLN A 25 -14.26 -18.90 -18.54
CA GLN A 25 -15.13 -19.99 -18.10
C GLN A 25 -16.53 -19.81 -18.69
N ALA A 26 -17.13 -18.63 -18.54
CA ALA A 26 -18.45 -18.33 -19.10
C ALA A 26 -18.48 -18.39 -20.64
N GLU A 27 -17.42 -17.93 -21.32
CA GLU A 27 -17.25 -18.06 -22.77
C GLU A 27 -17.23 -19.53 -23.19
N LEU A 28 -16.37 -20.36 -22.55
CA LEU A 28 -16.26 -21.79 -22.83
C LEU A 28 -17.60 -22.52 -22.66
N ILE A 29 -18.28 -22.35 -21.52
CA ILE A 29 -19.57 -22.99 -21.25
C ILE A 29 -20.61 -22.53 -22.27
N SER A 30 -20.70 -21.22 -22.56
CA SER A 30 -21.71 -20.69 -23.49
C SER A 30 -21.53 -21.23 -24.90
N ARG A 31 -20.29 -21.32 -25.38
CA ARG A 31 -19.97 -21.87 -26.70
C ARG A 31 -20.27 -23.36 -26.78
N GLN A 32 -19.88 -24.13 -25.78
CA GLN A 32 -20.13 -25.57 -25.75
C GLN A 32 -21.62 -25.90 -25.61
N ALA A 33 -22.40 -25.08 -24.90
CA ALA A 33 -23.85 -25.20 -24.88
C ALA A 33 -24.49 -24.86 -26.24
N GLN A 34 -24.03 -23.81 -26.93
CA GLN A 34 -24.48 -23.49 -28.30
C GLN A 34 -24.19 -24.61 -29.28
N GLU A 35 -22.99 -25.22 -29.20
CA GLU A 35 -22.55 -26.32 -30.05
C GLU A 35 -23.30 -27.64 -29.71
N LYS A 36 -23.47 -27.99 -28.42
CA LYS A 36 -24.15 -29.23 -27.96
C LYS A 36 -25.64 -29.27 -28.29
N PHE A 37 -26.36 -28.17 -28.09
CA PHE A 37 -27.82 -28.10 -28.27
C PHE A 37 -28.25 -27.51 -29.62
N GLU A 38 -27.29 -27.29 -30.54
CA GLU A 38 -27.52 -26.73 -31.88
C GLU A 38 -28.46 -25.50 -31.85
N LEU A 39 -28.11 -24.47 -31.08
CA LEU A 39 -28.91 -23.24 -31.00
C LEU A 39 -28.82 -22.46 -32.31
N SER A 40 -29.73 -22.75 -33.24
CA SER A 40 -29.80 -22.22 -34.61
C SER A 40 -31.04 -21.33 -34.81
N GLU A 41 -31.00 -20.44 -35.81
CA GLU A 41 -32.04 -19.42 -36.04
C GLU A 41 -33.44 -20.00 -36.37
N ASN A 42 -33.56 -21.28 -36.77
CA ASN A 42 -34.81 -21.92 -37.20
C ASN A 42 -35.39 -22.90 -36.16
N CYS A 43 -35.91 -22.39 -35.04
CA CYS A 43 -36.59 -23.26 -34.06
C CYS A 43 -37.96 -23.80 -34.56
N ALA A 44 -38.63 -23.07 -35.47
CA ALA A 44 -39.98 -23.38 -35.95
C ALA A 44 -40.13 -24.72 -36.70
N GLU A 45 -39.03 -25.30 -37.19
CA GLU A 45 -39.03 -26.58 -37.92
C GLU A 45 -38.78 -27.80 -37.01
N ARG A 46 -38.51 -27.59 -35.71
CA ARG A 46 -38.18 -28.68 -34.77
C ARG A 46 -39.42 -29.38 -34.24
N ALA A 47 -39.45 -30.71 -34.39
CA ALA A 47 -40.46 -31.57 -33.78
C ALA A 47 -40.22 -31.76 -32.27
N GLY A 48 -41.27 -32.16 -31.53
CA GLY A 48 -41.14 -32.56 -30.12
C GLY A 48 -41.02 -31.43 -29.09
N LEU A 49 -41.26 -30.17 -29.48
CA LEU A 49 -41.16 -28.99 -28.58
C LEU A 49 -42.08 -29.02 -27.34
N ARG A 50 -43.05 -29.95 -27.29
CA ARG A 50 -43.91 -30.22 -26.14
C ARG A 50 -43.24 -30.99 -25.01
N GLY A 51 -42.20 -31.78 -25.31
CA GLY A 51 -41.51 -32.65 -24.35
C GLY A 51 -40.04 -32.30 -24.19
N ALA A 52 -39.22 -33.29 -23.82
CA ALA A 52 -37.79 -33.12 -23.53
C ALA A 52 -36.99 -32.31 -24.58
N PRO A 53 -37.19 -32.45 -25.91
CA PRO A 53 -36.50 -31.60 -26.89
C PRO A 53 -36.80 -30.10 -26.71
N GLY A 54 -38.01 -29.74 -26.30
CA GLY A 54 -38.37 -28.36 -25.99
C GLY A 54 -37.74 -27.87 -24.69
N GLU A 55 -37.70 -28.72 -23.66
CA GLU A 55 -37.08 -28.40 -22.36
C GLU A 55 -35.56 -28.23 -22.49
N GLN A 56 -34.89 -29.09 -23.25
CA GLN A 56 -33.47 -29.00 -23.58
C GLN A 56 -33.11 -27.68 -24.28
N LEU A 57 -33.92 -27.26 -25.25
CA LEU A 57 -33.70 -26.00 -25.95
C LEU A 57 -33.97 -24.78 -25.07
N SER A 58 -35.01 -24.83 -24.22
CA SER A 58 -35.32 -23.78 -23.24
C SER A 58 -34.18 -23.61 -22.23
N PHE A 59 -33.70 -24.72 -21.67
CA PHE A 59 -32.54 -24.75 -20.78
C PHE A 59 -31.29 -24.19 -21.47
N ALA A 60 -30.94 -24.71 -22.66
CA ALA A 60 -29.72 -24.31 -23.36
C ALA A 60 -29.73 -22.83 -23.74
N ALA A 61 -30.85 -22.32 -24.28
CA ALA A 61 -31.00 -20.91 -24.60
C ALA A 61 -30.90 -20.04 -23.34
N GLY A 62 -31.64 -20.40 -22.27
CA GLY A 62 -31.63 -19.67 -20.99
C GLY A 62 -30.25 -19.66 -20.31
N LEU A 63 -29.50 -20.76 -20.39
CA LEU A 63 -28.13 -20.86 -19.89
C LEU A 63 -27.19 -19.95 -20.68
N VAL A 64 -27.24 -20.03 -22.02
CA VAL A 64 -26.40 -19.19 -22.91
C VAL A 64 -26.69 -17.70 -22.73
N TYR A 65 -27.96 -17.32 -22.63
CA TYR A 65 -28.41 -15.97 -22.29
C TYR A 65 -27.84 -15.49 -20.94
N SER A 66 -27.94 -16.34 -19.90
CA SER A 66 -27.42 -16.02 -18.56
C SER A 66 -25.90 -15.84 -18.57
N LEU A 67 -25.18 -16.72 -19.26
CA LEU A 67 -23.72 -16.65 -19.40
C LEU A 67 -23.28 -15.42 -20.20
N LEU A 68 -23.98 -15.04 -21.26
CA LEU A 68 -23.67 -13.83 -22.03
C LEU A 68 -23.99 -12.54 -21.25
N LEU A 69 -25.03 -12.55 -20.41
CA LEU A 69 -25.28 -11.46 -19.45
C LEU A 69 -24.16 -11.36 -18.39
N LEU A 70 -23.62 -12.49 -17.93
CA LEU A 70 -22.45 -12.51 -17.05
C LEU A 70 -21.20 -12.00 -17.76
N GLN A 71 -20.87 -12.50 -18.96
CA GLN A 71 -19.71 -12.04 -19.76
C GLN A 71 -19.76 -10.53 -19.98
N ALA A 72 -20.91 -9.99 -20.40
CA ALA A 72 -21.10 -8.56 -20.59
C ALA A 72 -20.99 -7.73 -19.29
N THR A 73 -21.16 -8.37 -18.12
CA THR A 73 -20.89 -7.74 -16.81
C THR A 73 -19.40 -7.83 -16.48
N LEU A 74 -18.74 -8.96 -16.72
CA LEU A 74 -17.32 -9.19 -16.44
C LEU A 74 -16.39 -8.38 -17.36
N HIS A 75 -16.74 -8.13 -18.63
CA HIS A 75 -16.00 -7.19 -19.49
C HIS A 75 -15.99 -5.77 -18.92
N LYS A 76 -17.10 -5.31 -18.31
CA LYS A 76 -17.13 -4.01 -17.61
C LYS A 76 -16.16 -4.01 -16.43
N TYR A 77 -16.09 -5.09 -15.65
CA TYR A 77 -15.08 -5.24 -14.59
C TYR A 77 -13.65 -5.18 -15.14
N GLU A 78 -13.34 -5.88 -16.24
CA GLU A 78 -12.00 -5.86 -16.85
C GLU A 78 -11.59 -4.46 -17.30
N GLN A 79 -12.49 -3.72 -17.97
CA GLN A 79 -12.25 -2.35 -18.40
C GLN A 79 -12.11 -1.39 -17.21
N ALA A 80 -12.98 -1.49 -16.21
CA ALA A 80 -12.95 -0.66 -15.03
C ALA A 80 -11.67 -0.92 -14.21
N LEU A 81 -11.32 -2.18 -13.93
CA LEU A 81 -10.13 -2.53 -13.15
C LEU A 81 -8.81 -2.26 -13.88
N SER A 82 -8.81 -2.16 -15.22
CA SER A 82 -7.63 -1.76 -15.99
C SER A 82 -7.43 -0.24 -16.11
N LYS A 83 -8.45 0.58 -15.80
CA LYS A 83 -8.40 2.06 -15.95
C LYS A 83 -8.62 2.85 -14.64
N CYS A 84 -9.21 2.27 -13.60
CA CYS A 84 -9.60 2.98 -12.37
C CYS A 84 -8.41 3.48 -11.53
N SER A 85 -8.67 4.22 -10.45
CA SER A 85 -7.59 4.62 -9.53
C SER A 85 -7.07 3.43 -8.72
N VAL A 86 -5.81 3.51 -8.26
CA VAL A 86 -5.22 2.49 -7.36
C VAL A 86 -6.03 2.32 -6.07
N GLU A 87 -6.74 3.35 -5.63
CA GLU A 87 -7.65 3.29 -4.47
C GLU A 87 -8.90 2.46 -4.74
N ILE A 88 -9.59 2.71 -5.87
CA ILE A 88 -10.78 1.94 -6.28
C ILE A 88 -10.38 0.48 -6.51
N TYR A 89 -9.30 0.27 -7.24
CA TYR A 89 -8.72 -1.05 -7.48
C TYR A 89 -8.43 -1.80 -6.16
N ARG A 90 -7.86 -1.11 -5.16
CA ARG A 90 -7.62 -1.68 -3.82
C ARG A 90 -8.92 -1.98 -3.08
N LYS A 91 -9.94 -1.13 -3.17
CA LYS A 91 -11.25 -1.36 -2.54
C LYS A 91 -11.92 -2.61 -3.10
N VAL A 92 -12.02 -2.75 -4.43
CA VAL A 92 -12.60 -3.94 -5.07
C VAL A 92 -11.78 -5.20 -4.74
N GLY A 93 -10.45 -5.11 -4.70
CA GLY A 93 -9.59 -6.23 -4.31
C GLY A 93 -9.72 -6.71 -2.86
N LEU A 94 -10.36 -5.94 -1.96
CA LEU A 94 -10.74 -6.41 -0.63
C LEU A 94 -12.01 -7.27 -0.65
N LEU A 95 -12.88 -7.07 -1.63
CA LEU A 95 -14.16 -7.77 -1.81
C LEU A 95 -14.00 -9.09 -2.58
N TYR A 96 -12.82 -9.34 -3.14
CA TYR A 96 -12.52 -10.56 -3.87
C TYR A 96 -12.85 -11.89 -3.15
N PRO A 97 -12.65 -12.05 -1.82
CA PRO A 97 -13.06 -13.27 -1.12
C PRO A 97 -14.57 -13.56 -1.20
N GLU A 98 -15.41 -12.53 -1.30
CA GLU A 98 -16.86 -12.65 -1.51
C GLU A 98 -17.17 -12.96 -2.98
N MET A 99 -16.55 -12.23 -3.92
CA MET A 99 -16.67 -12.48 -5.36
C MET A 99 -16.31 -13.93 -5.73
N CYS A 100 -15.24 -14.48 -5.13
CA CYS A 100 -14.77 -15.84 -5.34
C CYS A 100 -15.79 -16.93 -4.92
N VAL A 101 -16.76 -16.62 -4.06
CA VAL A 101 -17.87 -17.54 -3.76
C VAL A 101 -18.79 -17.70 -4.97
N HIS A 102 -18.99 -16.64 -5.74
CA HIS A 102 -19.83 -16.62 -6.93
C HIS A 102 -19.16 -17.27 -8.15
N GLU A 103 -17.82 -17.20 -8.26
CA GLU A 103 -17.05 -17.88 -9.32
C GLU A 103 -17.27 -19.40 -9.33
N ARG A 104 -17.47 -20.01 -8.14
CA ARG A 104 -17.75 -21.45 -8.01
C ARG A 104 -19.01 -21.93 -8.74
N SER A 105 -19.93 -21.01 -9.07
CA SER A 105 -21.09 -21.35 -9.90
C SER A 105 -20.67 -21.74 -11.33
N LEU A 106 -19.59 -21.14 -11.86
CA LEU A 106 -19.02 -21.49 -13.16
C LEU A 106 -18.15 -22.75 -13.08
N ASP A 107 -17.39 -22.93 -11.99
CA ASP A 107 -16.64 -24.16 -11.73
C ASP A 107 -17.56 -25.39 -11.74
N PHE A 108 -18.72 -25.29 -11.09
CA PHE A 108 -19.75 -26.33 -11.08
C PHE A 108 -20.30 -26.63 -12.48
N LEU A 109 -20.61 -25.61 -13.28
CA LEU A 109 -21.09 -25.78 -14.65
C LEU A 109 -20.02 -26.40 -15.57
N ILE A 110 -18.74 -26.11 -15.34
CA ILE A 110 -17.61 -26.76 -16.03
C ILE A 110 -17.47 -28.22 -15.61
N GLU A 111 -17.64 -28.53 -14.33
CA GLU A 111 -17.62 -29.92 -13.85
C GLU A 111 -18.74 -30.76 -14.49
N LEU A 112 -19.94 -30.21 -14.58
CA LEU A 112 -21.08 -30.84 -15.26
C LEU A 112 -20.81 -31.00 -16.76
N LEU A 113 -20.27 -29.97 -17.43
CA LEU A 113 -19.91 -30.03 -18.84
C LEU A 113 -18.87 -31.12 -19.13
N HIS A 114 -17.82 -31.23 -18.29
CA HIS A 114 -16.80 -32.29 -18.41
C HIS A 114 -17.36 -33.70 -18.18
N LYS A 115 -18.46 -33.83 -17.41
CA LYS A 115 -19.16 -35.10 -17.16
C LYS A 115 -20.26 -35.40 -18.18
N ASP A 116 -20.49 -34.50 -19.14
CA ASP A 116 -21.65 -34.46 -20.04
C ASP A 116 -23.03 -34.39 -19.34
N GLN A 117 -23.04 -33.94 -18.08
CA GLN A 117 -24.21 -33.79 -17.19
C GLN A 117 -24.75 -32.34 -17.17
N LEU A 118 -24.41 -31.55 -18.20
CA LEU A 118 -24.98 -30.22 -18.39
C LEU A 118 -26.24 -30.35 -19.25
N ASP A 119 -27.38 -30.45 -18.58
CA ASP A 119 -28.72 -30.73 -19.13
C ASP A 119 -29.84 -29.99 -18.36
N GLU A 120 -31.08 -30.13 -18.82
CA GLU A 120 -32.29 -29.46 -18.31
C GLU A 120 -32.59 -29.70 -16.82
N THR A 121 -31.97 -30.70 -16.18
CA THR A 121 -32.15 -30.98 -14.74
C THR A 121 -31.25 -30.10 -13.85
N VAL A 122 -30.30 -29.37 -14.44
CA VAL A 122 -29.29 -28.60 -13.71
C VAL A 122 -29.89 -27.32 -13.10
N ASN A 123 -29.72 -27.16 -11.79
CA ASN A 123 -30.13 -25.94 -11.10
C ASN A 123 -29.20 -24.75 -11.46
N VAL A 124 -29.71 -23.83 -12.28
CA VAL A 124 -29.02 -22.59 -12.70
C VAL A 124 -29.23 -21.39 -11.76
N GLU A 125 -30.04 -21.50 -10.71
CA GLU A 125 -30.28 -20.42 -9.75
C GLU A 125 -29.00 -19.82 -9.12
N PRO A 126 -27.93 -20.60 -8.82
CA PRO A 126 -26.66 -20.05 -8.35
C PRO A 126 -25.98 -19.10 -9.35
N LEU A 127 -26.09 -19.37 -10.66
CA LEU A 127 -25.58 -18.48 -11.71
C LEU A 127 -26.38 -17.17 -11.74
N THR A 128 -27.71 -17.24 -11.66
CA THR A 128 -28.58 -16.05 -11.59
C THR A 128 -28.26 -15.19 -10.36
N LYS A 129 -27.98 -15.81 -9.21
CA LYS A 129 -27.53 -15.12 -7.99
C LYS A 129 -26.15 -14.47 -8.18
N ALA A 130 -25.20 -15.15 -8.82
CA ALA A 130 -23.89 -14.59 -9.16
C ALA A 130 -24.00 -13.35 -10.08
N ILE A 131 -24.79 -13.44 -11.15
CA ILE A 131 -25.03 -12.30 -12.08
C ILE A 131 -25.56 -11.09 -11.33
N LYS A 132 -26.61 -11.26 -10.51
CA LYS A 132 -27.20 -10.18 -9.71
C LYS A 132 -26.20 -9.57 -8.74
N TYR A 133 -25.35 -10.39 -8.10
CA TYR A 133 -24.29 -9.92 -7.21
C TYR A 133 -23.25 -9.06 -7.96
N TYR A 134 -22.70 -9.54 -9.08
CA TYR A 134 -21.74 -8.77 -9.88
C TYR A 134 -22.33 -7.47 -10.42
N GLN A 135 -23.59 -7.47 -10.89
CA GLN A 135 -24.26 -6.26 -11.36
C GLN A 135 -24.45 -5.22 -10.25
N HIS A 136 -24.88 -5.66 -9.06
CA HIS A 136 -25.04 -4.78 -7.89
C HIS A 136 -23.70 -4.23 -7.40
N LEU A 137 -22.68 -5.09 -7.29
CA LEU A 137 -21.35 -4.72 -6.84
C LEU A 137 -20.66 -3.74 -7.81
N TYR A 138 -20.85 -3.92 -9.13
CA TYR A 138 -20.40 -2.97 -10.15
C TYR A 138 -21.09 -1.61 -9.98
N SER A 139 -22.42 -1.62 -9.81
CA SER A 139 -23.23 -0.42 -9.57
C SER A 139 -22.79 0.41 -8.37
N ILE A 140 -22.23 -0.21 -7.31
CA ILE A 140 -21.78 0.51 -6.11
C ILE A 140 -20.35 1.04 -6.25
N HIS A 141 -19.45 0.29 -6.90
CA HIS A 141 -18.00 0.57 -6.83
C HIS A 141 -17.36 1.04 -8.13
N LEU A 142 -17.99 0.79 -9.29
CA LEU A 142 -17.39 0.95 -10.61
C LEU A 142 -18.29 1.68 -11.63
N ALA A 143 -19.49 2.15 -11.22
CA ALA A 143 -20.43 2.83 -12.10
C ALA A 143 -19.85 4.08 -12.81
N ASP A 144 -18.96 4.82 -12.14
CA ASP A 144 -18.32 6.03 -12.69
C ASP A 144 -17.14 5.74 -13.64
N GLN A 145 -16.88 4.47 -13.99
CA GLN A 145 -15.74 4.09 -14.85
C GLN A 145 -16.11 4.12 -16.33
N ALA A 146 -15.24 4.73 -17.15
CA ALA A 146 -15.47 4.88 -18.59
C ALA A 146 -15.39 3.54 -19.34
N GLU A 147 -16.56 3.09 -19.82
CA GLU A 147 -16.73 1.92 -20.68
C GLU A 147 -16.18 2.18 -22.10
N ASP A 148 -15.65 1.14 -22.75
CA ASP A 148 -15.28 1.16 -24.17
C ASP A 148 -16.53 0.91 -25.01
N CYS A 149 -16.97 1.93 -25.75
CA CYS A 149 -18.18 1.89 -26.58
C CYS A 149 -18.17 0.73 -27.60
N THR A 150 -16.97 0.34 -28.09
CA THR A 150 -16.80 -0.78 -29.02
C THR A 150 -17.21 -2.09 -28.37
N VAL A 151 -16.68 -2.36 -27.17
CA VAL A 151 -16.96 -3.60 -26.44
C VAL A 151 -18.38 -3.58 -25.88
N GLN A 152 -18.83 -2.43 -25.37
CA GLN A 152 -20.18 -2.25 -24.84
C GLN A 152 -21.27 -2.56 -25.90
N LEU A 153 -21.09 -2.08 -27.15
CA LEU A 153 -21.99 -2.39 -28.25
C LEU A 153 -21.81 -3.84 -28.74
N ALA A 154 -20.58 -4.37 -28.81
CA ALA A 154 -20.34 -5.77 -29.16
C ALA A 154 -21.07 -6.74 -28.21
N ASP A 155 -20.95 -6.51 -26.91
CA ASP A 155 -21.64 -7.27 -25.86
C ASP A 155 -23.14 -7.05 -25.89
N HIS A 156 -23.61 -5.83 -26.20
CA HIS A 156 -25.04 -5.59 -26.38
C HIS A 156 -25.59 -6.43 -27.54
N ILE A 157 -24.91 -6.49 -28.69
CA ILE A 157 -25.36 -7.31 -29.84
C ILE A 157 -25.34 -8.81 -29.48
N LYS A 158 -24.29 -9.30 -28.82
CA LYS A 158 -24.19 -10.70 -28.36
C LYS A 158 -25.35 -11.05 -27.43
N PHE A 159 -25.56 -10.24 -26.38
CA PHE A 159 -26.66 -10.41 -25.44
C PHE A 159 -28.02 -10.39 -26.14
N THR A 160 -28.27 -9.37 -26.97
CA THR A 160 -29.53 -9.21 -27.70
C THR A 160 -29.82 -10.41 -28.58
N GLN A 161 -28.83 -10.98 -29.28
CA GLN A 161 -29.04 -12.21 -30.04
C GLN A 161 -29.45 -13.39 -29.15
N SER A 162 -28.76 -13.64 -28.04
CA SER A 162 -29.13 -14.74 -27.13
C SER A 162 -30.49 -14.56 -26.45
N ALA A 163 -30.91 -13.32 -26.19
CA ALA A 163 -32.25 -13.01 -25.71
C ALA A 163 -33.30 -13.31 -26.79
N LEU A 164 -33.03 -12.96 -28.06
CA LEU A 164 -33.89 -13.31 -29.18
C LEU A 164 -33.94 -14.82 -29.43
N ASP A 165 -32.85 -15.56 -29.19
CA ASP A 165 -32.83 -17.02 -29.25
C ASP A 165 -33.76 -17.63 -28.18
N CYS A 166 -33.69 -17.15 -26.93
CA CYS A 166 -34.65 -17.53 -25.89
C CYS A 166 -36.09 -17.21 -26.30
N MET A 167 -36.36 -15.98 -26.75
CA MET A 167 -37.69 -15.57 -27.20
C MET A 167 -38.21 -16.46 -28.33
N SER A 168 -37.35 -16.81 -29.30
CA SER A 168 -37.71 -17.67 -30.43
C SER A 168 -38.02 -19.10 -29.97
N VAL A 169 -37.23 -19.66 -29.06
CA VAL A 169 -37.48 -20.99 -28.48
C VAL A 169 -38.80 -21.02 -27.71
N GLU A 170 -39.02 -20.08 -26.78
CA GLU A 170 -40.24 -20.08 -25.98
C GLU A 170 -41.49 -19.77 -26.80
N VAL A 171 -41.41 -18.88 -27.81
CA VAL A 171 -42.52 -18.67 -28.75
C VAL A 171 -42.87 -19.95 -29.50
N CYS A 172 -41.87 -20.70 -30.01
CA CYS A 172 -42.14 -21.96 -30.69
C CYS A 172 -42.73 -23.03 -29.74
N ARG A 173 -42.24 -23.11 -28.50
CA ARG A 173 -42.81 -24.01 -27.46
C ARG A 173 -44.24 -23.64 -27.12
N LEU A 174 -44.53 -22.38 -26.81
CA LEU A 174 -45.87 -21.88 -26.50
C LEU A 174 -46.85 -22.08 -27.65
N ARG A 175 -46.42 -21.86 -28.91
CA ARG A 175 -47.20 -22.20 -30.10
C ARG A 175 -47.48 -23.71 -30.18
N SER A 176 -46.50 -24.56 -29.86
CA SER A 176 -46.69 -26.01 -29.79
C SER A 176 -47.68 -26.42 -28.70
N PHE A 177 -47.73 -25.72 -27.56
CA PHE A 177 -48.62 -26.04 -26.45
C PHE A 177 -50.10 -25.78 -26.77
N LEU A 178 -50.42 -24.91 -27.73
CA LEU A 178 -51.81 -24.60 -28.10
C LEU A 178 -52.57 -25.83 -28.59
N GLN A 179 -53.87 -25.87 -28.30
CA GLN A 179 -54.78 -26.85 -28.87
C GLN A 179 -54.99 -26.60 -30.36
N THR A 180 -54.99 -27.68 -31.16
CA THR A 180 -55.22 -27.64 -32.61
C THR A 180 -56.49 -26.86 -32.96
N GLY A 181 -56.40 -25.96 -33.94
CA GLY A 181 -57.49 -25.07 -34.34
C GLY A 181 -57.52 -23.70 -33.62
N GLN A 182 -56.67 -23.47 -32.62
CA GLN A 182 -56.58 -22.17 -31.92
C GLN A 182 -55.46 -21.25 -32.45
N GLU A 183 -54.92 -21.54 -33.63
CA GLU A 183 -53.86 -20.77 -34.30
C GLU A 183 -54.27 -19.33 -34.67
N ALA A 184 -55.58 -19.05 -34.69
CA ALA A 184 -56.16 -17.71 -34.93
C ALA A 184 -56.65 -17.01 -33.64
N SER A 185 -56.31 -17.52 -32.45
CA SER A 185 -56.59 -16.84 -31.19
C SER A 185 -55.71 -15.60 -31.00
N ASP A 186 -56.17 -14.62 -30.23
CA ASP A 186 -55.41 -13.38 -29.96
C ASP A 186 -54.02 -13.68 -29.36
N PHE A 187 -53.93 -14.67 -28.46
CA PHE A 187 -52.65 -15.12 -27.91
C PHE A 187 -51.72 -15.75 -28.97
N ALA A 188 -52.26 -16.54 -29.91
CA ALA A 188 -51.47 -17.07 -31.03
C ALA A 188 -50.99 -15.96 -31.99
N ILE A 189 -51.81 -14.92 -32.20
CA ILE A 189 -51.44 -13.72 -32.97
C ILE A 189 -50.32 -12.97 -32.25
N LEU A 190 -50.42 -12.75 -30.93
CA LEU A 190 -49.36 -12.15 -30.12
C LEU A 190 -48.03 -12.90 -30.27
N LEU A 191 -48.03 -14.24 -30.17
CA LEU A 191 -46.82 -15.05 -30.34
C LEU A 191 -46.19 -14.85 -31.74
N LYS A 192 -47.01 -14.72 -32.79
CA LYS A 192 -46.55 -14.44 -34.16
C LYS A 192 -45.99 -13.02 -34.33
N ASP A 193 -46.56 -12.03 -33.64
CA ASP A 193 -46.03 -10.66 -33.62
C ASP A 193 -44.64 -10.61 -32.94
N LEU A 194 -44.44 -11.38 -31.87
CA LEU A 194 -43.16 -11.50 -31.18
C LEU A 194 -42.11 -12.20 -32.04
N GLU A 195 -42.48 -13.25 -32.78
CA GLU A 195 -41.61 -13.93 -33.77
C GLU A 195 -41.17 -13.00 -34.91
N THR A 196 -42.10 -12.18 -35.40
CA THR A 196 -41.83 -11.15 -36.41
C THR A 196 -40.87 -10.09 -35.84
N SER A 197 -41.14 -9.61 -34.62
CA SER A 197 -40.28 -8.66 -33.91
C SER A 197 -38.86 -9.21 -33.69
N CYS A 198 -38.73 -10.50 -33.36
CA CYS A 198 -37.42 -11.15 -33.25
C CYS A 198 -36.65 -11.11 -34.57
N SER A 199 -37.34 -11.40 -35.67
CA SER A 199 -36.75 -11.41 -37.01
C SER A 199 -36.23 -10.04 -37.42
N ASP A 200 -36.99 -8.97 -37.15
CA ASP A 200 -36.57 -7.59 -37.43
C ASP A 200 -35.36 -7.18 -36.58
N ILE A 201 -35.38 -7.46 -35.27
CA ILE A 201 -34.26 -7.12 -34.38
C ILE A 201 -32.99 -7.92 -34.76
N ARG A 202 -33.11 -9.18 -35.19
CA ARG A 202 -32.00 -9.95 -35.78
C ARG A 202 -31.43 -9.28 -37.03
N GLN A 203 -32.26 -8.72 -37.91
CA GLN A 203 -31.79 -7.98 -39.09
C GLN A 203 -31.01 -6.71 -38.69
N PHE A 204 -31.47 -5.95 -37.70
CA PHE A 204 -30.72 -4.79 -37.19
C PHE A 204 -29.39 -5.21 -36.56
N CYS A 205 -29.36 -6.29 -35.77
CA CYS A 205 -28.10 -6.87 -35.26
C CYS A 205 -27.13 -7.25 -36.38
N LYS A 206 -27.63 -7.85 -37.47
CA LYS A 206 -26.83 -8.21 -38.67
C LYS A 206 -26.32 -6.95 -39.40
N LYS A 207 -27.09 -5.86 -39.46
CA LYS A 207 -26.64 -4.56 -40.00
C LYS A 207 -25.53 -3.92 -39.15
N ILE A 208 -25.75 -3.82 -37.83
CA ILE A 208 -24.76 -3.22 -36.90
C ILE A 208 -23.45 -4.02 -36.92
N ARG A 209 -23.52 -5.36 -36.84
CA ARG A 209 -22.34 -6.24 -36.84
C ARG A 209 -21.43 -6.00 -38.05
N ARG A 210 -21.98 -5.76 -39.24
CA ARG A 210 -21.22 -5.48 -40.47
C ARG A 210 -20.39 -4.19 -40.41
N ARG A 211 -20.64 -3.30 -39.45
CA ARG A 211 -19.91 -2.04 -39.22
C ARG A 211 -19.05 -2.06 -37.94
N MET A 212 -19.06 -3.17 -37.18
CA MET A 212 -18.28 -3.27 -35.93
C MET A 212 -16.77 -3.36 -36.21
N PRO A 213 -15.93 -2.65 -35.43
CA PRO A 213 -14.48 -2.84 -35.45
C PRO A 213 -14.07 -4.31 -35.28
N GLY A 214 -13.08 -4.74 -36.06
CA GLY A 214 -12.68 -6.16 -36.17
C GLY A 214 -13.32 -6.93 -37.33
N THR A 215 -14.25 -6.31 -38.06
CA THR A 215 -14.76 -6.85 -39.34
C THR A 215 -13.77 -6.56 -40.47
N GLU A 216 -13.41 -7.57 -41.26
CA GLU A 216 -12.56 -7.41 -42.45
C GLU A 216 -13.36 -6.86 -43.64
N ALA A 217 -13.60 -5.55 -43.64
CA ALA A 217 -14.25 -4.83 -44.74
C ALA A 217 -13.69 -3.40 -44.88
N PRO A 218 -13.74 -2.79 -46.08
CA PRO A 218 -13.34 -1.40 -46.27
C PRO A 218 -14.29 -0.44 -45.55
N GLY A 219 -13.73 0.64 -44.99
CA GLY A 219 -14.48 1.71 -44.30
C GLY A 219 -14.88 1.41 -42.86
N ILE A 220 -14.54 0.24 -42.30
CA ILE A 220 -14.82 -0.11 -40.90
C ILE A 220 -13.98 0.76 -39.95
N PRO A 221 -14.57 1.38 -38.92
CA PRO A 221 -13.83 2.24 -38.00
C PRO A 221 -12.88 1.44 -37.09
N ALA A 222 -11.87 2.14 -36.54
CA ALA A 222 -10.85 1.52 -35.71
C ALA A 222 -11.33 1.27 -34.26
N ALA A 223 -12.27 2.08 -33.78
CA ALA A 223 -13.00 1.99 -32.52
C ALA A 223 -14.40 2.64 -32.72
N LEU A 224 -15.28 2.52 -31.72
CA LEU A 224 -16.52 3.29 -31.66
C LEU A 224 -16.47 4.33 -30.54
N GLY A 225 -17.21 5.43 -30.69
CA GLY A 225 -17.39 6.45 -29.67
C GLY A 225 -18.81 7.01 -29.68
N PHE A 226 -19.52 6.90 -28.56
CA PHE A 226 -20.84 7.50 -28.36
C PHE A 226 -21.06 7.94 -26.92
N GLY A 227 -21.97 8.90 -26.72
CA GLY A 227 -22.22 9.53 -25.42
C GLY A 227 -23.07 8.68 -24.46
N GLN A 228 -23.12 9.12 -23.20
CA GLN A 228 -23.86 8.46 -22.11
C GLN A 228 -25.34 8.20 -22.44
N GLN A 229 -26.01 9.11 -23.17
CA GLN A 229 -27.39 8.92 -23.60
C GLN A 229 -27.58 7.64 -24.44
N VAL A 230 -26.61 7.28 -25.28
CA VAL A 230 -26.65 6.05 -26.08
C VAL A 230 -26.42 4.82 -25.20
N SER A 231 -25.51 4.90 -24.22
CA SER A 231 -25.32 3.85 -23.20
C SER A 231 -26.59 3.57 -22.39
N GLU A 232 -27.33 4.61 -22.01
CA GLU A 232 -28.59 4.50 -21.26
C GLU A 232 -29.70 3.86 -22.10
N ILE A 233 -29.82 4.25 -23.38
CA ILE A 233 -30.75 3.65 -24.34
C ILE A 233 -30.42 2.16 -24.56
N LEU A 234 -29.14 1.80 -24.66
CA LEU A 234 -28.69 0.40 -24.77
C LEU A 234 -28.98 -0.39 -23.49
N LEU A 235 -28.91 0.22 -22.31
CA LEU A 235 -29.23 -0.40 -21.03
C LEU A 235 -30.74 -0.66 -20.91
N ASP A 236 -31.58 0.29 -21.28
CA ASP A 236 -33.03 0.16 -21.25
C ASP A 236 -33.53 -0.90 -22.26
N CYS A 237 -32.88 -1.01 -23.42
CA CYS A 237 -33.11 -2.15 -24.32
C CYS A 237 -32.78 -3.51 -23.67
N ARG A 238 -31.67 -3.63 -22.94
CA ARG A 238 -31.36 -4.88 -22.21
C ARG A 238 -32.44 -5.21 -21.16
N LYS A 239 -32.99 -4.20 -20.50
CA LYS A 239 -34.09 -4.33 -19.54
C LYS A 239 -35.38 -4.83 -20.21
N HIS A 240 -35.78 -4.23 -21.33
CA HIS A 240 -36.94 -4.68 -22.09
C HIS A 240 -36.79 -6.12 -22.64
N LEU A 241 -35.62 -6.50 -23.15
CA LEU A 241 -35.33 -7.90 -23.52
C LEU A 241 -35.44 -8.85 -22.32
N THR A 242 -34.86 -8.47 -21.18
CA THR A 242 -34.90 -9.28 -19.95
C THR A 242 -36.33 -9.53 -19.48
N TRP A 243 -37.19 -8.50 -19.53
CA TRP A 243 -38.61 -8.63 -19.19
C TRP A 243 -39.36 -9.57 -20.14
N VAL A 244 -39.20 -9.41 -21.45
CA VAL A 244 -39.90 -10.25 -22.44
C VAL A 244 -39.43 -11.71 -22.36
N VAL A 245 -38.13 -11.95 -22.23
CA VAL A 245 -37.57 -13.31 -22.03
C VAL A 245 -38.15 -13.93 -20.75
N ALA A 246 -38.15 -13.21 -19.63
CA ALA A 246 -38.65 -13.73 -18.37
C ALA A 246 -40.15 -14.07 -18.42
N VAL A 247 -40.99 -13.24 -19.06
CA VAL A 247 -42.43 -13.54 -19.21
C VAL A 247 -42.62 -14.80 -20.05
N LEU A 248 -41.95 -14.91 -21.19
CA LEU A 248 -42.08 -16.08 -22.05
C LEU A 248 -41.58 -17.37 -21.37
N GLN A 249 -40.47 -17.31 -20.63
CA GLN A 249 -39.95 -18.45 -19.88
C GLN A 249 -40.87 -18.89 -18.72
N GLU A 250 -41.44 -17.94 -17.96
CA GLU A 250 -42.38 -18.26 -16.87
C GLU A 250 -43.65 -18.92 -17.41
N VAL A 251 -44.24 -18.35 -18.48
CA VAL A 251 -45.43 -18.92 -19.14
C VAL A 251 -45.13 -20.28 -19.76
N ALA A 252 -43.94 -20.46 -20.35
CA ALA A 252 -43.54 -21.74 -20.93
C ALA A 252 -43.23 -22.81 -19.87
N ALA A 253 -42.64 -22.45 -18.73
CA ALA A 253 -42.41 -23.36 -17.62
C ALA A 253 -43.74 -23.82 -16.98
N ALA A 254 -44.65 -22.89 -16.71
CA ALA A 254 -45.99 -23.23 -16.22
C ALA A 254 -46.82 -24.01 -17.26
N GLY A 255 -46.71 -23.66 -18.54
CA GLY A 255 -47.34 -24.36 -19.66
C GLY A 255 -46.85 -25.79 -19.82
N ALA A 256 -45.54 -26.03 -19.70
CA ALA A 256 -44.95 -27.38 -19.76
C ALA A 256 -45.51 -28.31 -18.66
N GLN A 257 -45.63 -27.81 -17.43
CA GLN A 257 -46.24 -28.56 -16.31
C GLN A 257 -47.70 -28.94 -16.59
N MET A 258 -48.45 -28.10 -17.32
CA MET A 258 -49.84 -28.39 -17.71
C MET A 258 -49.95 -29.27 -18.97
N ILE A 259 -48.93 -29.29 -19.84
CA ILE A 259 -48.83 -30.16 -21.02
C ILE A 259 -48.40 -31.58 -20.65
N ALA A 260 -47.51 -31.75 -19.67
CA ALA A 260 -46.95 -33.05 -19.27
C ALA A 260 -47.97 -34.20 -19.03
N PRO A 261 -49.18 -33.99 -18.48
CA PRO A 261 -50.17 -35.06 -18.34
C PRO A 261 -51.09 -35.28 -19.56
N LEU A 262 -50.95 -34.50 -20.64
CA LEU A 262 -51.81 -34.55 -21.83
C LEU A 262 -51.24 -35.46 -22.92
N THR A 263 -52.10 -35.99 -23.79
CA THR A 263 -51.67 -36.76 -24.96
C THR A 263 -51.20 -35.85 -26.11
N GLU A 264 -50.43 -36.38 -27.06
CA GLU A 264 -49.88 -35.59 -28.18
C GLU A 264 -50.94 -34.87 -29.03
N ASN A 265 -52.19 -35.36 -29.06
CA ASN A 265 -53.31 -34.76 -29.79
C ASN A 265 -54.09 -33.70 -28.99
N GLU A 266 -53.84 -33.59 -27.68
CA GLU A 266 -54.49 -32.63 -26.78
C GLU A 266 -53.57 -31.43 -26.54
N GLY A 267 -54.12 -30.24 -26.34
CA GLY A 267 -53.32 -29.05 -26.09
C GLY A 267 -53.99 -28.12 -25.10
N LEU A 268 -53.27 -27.08 -24.69
CA LEU A 268 -53.80 -26.04 -23.83
C LEU A 268 -54.69 -25.09 -24.62
N GLN A 269 -55.83 -24.77 -24.01
CA GLN A 269 -56.70 -23.69 -24.47
C GLN A 269 -55.93 -22.36 -24.40
N ALA A 270 -55.99 -21.54 -25.45
CA ALA A 270 -55.28 -20.26 -25.55
C ALA A 270 -55.50 -19.36 -24.32
N VAL A 271 -56.74 -19.28 -23.84
CA VAL A 271 -57.14 -18.53 -22.63
C VAL A 271 -56.35 -18.97 -21.38
N LYS A 272 -55.96 -20.25 -21.26
CA LYS A 272 -55.14 -20.71 -20.12
C LYS A 272 -53.69 -20.22 -20.21
N LEU A 273 -53.11 -20.15 -21.41
CA LEU A 273 -51.77 -19.59 -21.61
C LEU A 273 -51.78 -18.06 -21.45
N GLU A 274 -52.86 -17.42 -21.85
CA GLU A 274 -53.14 -16.01 -21.62
C GLU A 274 -53.27 -15.69 -20.12
N ASP A 275 -54.04 -16.46 -19.33
CA ASP A 275 -54.12 -16.34 -17.86
C ASP A 275 -52.75 -16.44 -17.17
N LEU A 276 -51.86 -17.30 -17.69
CA LEU A 276 -50.48 -17.42 -17.23
C LEU A 276 -49.65 -16.19 -17.65
N ALA A 277 -49.83 -15.69 -18.87
CA ALA A 277 -49.14 -14.52 -19.39
C ALA A 277 -49.53 -13.23 -18.65
N PHE A 278 -50.78 -13.07 -18.22
CA PHE A 278 -51.21 -11.99 -17.34
C PHE A 278 -50.43 -12.03 -16.01
N LYS A 279 -50.45 -13.17 -15.29
CA LYS A 279 -49.75 -13.33 -14.00
C LYS A 279 -48.24 -13.09 -14.11
N ALA A 280 -47.60 -13.66 -15.14
CA ALA A 280 -46.19 -13.47 -15.40
C ALA A 280 -45.86 -12.00 -15.71
N SER A 281 -46.69 -11.32 -16.52
CA SER A 281 -46.51 -9.91 -16.86
C SER A 281 -46.65 -9.00 -15.65
N GLU A 282 -47.67 -9.21 -14.81
CA GLU A 282 -47.85 -8.47 -13.55
C GLU A 282 -46.64 -8.59 -12.63
N GLN A 283 -46.13 -9.81 -12.45
CA GLN A 283 -44.97 -10.09 -11.60
C GLN A 283 -43.67 -9.45 -12.13
N ILE A 284 -43.45 -9.47 -13.44
CA ILE A 284 -42.17 -9.14 -14.06
C ILE A 284 -42.05 -7.65 -14.40
N TYR A 285 -43.14 -7.03 -14.88
CA TYR A 285 -43.21 -5.58 -15.09
C TYR A 285 -43.54 -4.83 -13.79
N GLY A 286 -44.06 -5.52 -12.76
CA GLY A 286 -44.32 -4.96 -11.44
C GLY A 286 -45.56 -4.05 -11.38
N ALA A 287 -46.53 -4.24 -12.28
CA ALA A 287 -47.75 -3.45 -12.38
C ALA A 287 -48.99 -4.36 -12.44
N GLN A 288 -49.93 -4.14 -11.52
CA GLN A 288 -51.20 -4.89 -11.50
C GLN A 288 -52.10 -4.52 -12.68
N GLY A 289 -52.80 -5.49 -13.23
CA GLY A 289 -53.70 -5.34 -14.38
C GLY A 289 -52.99 -5.10 -15.71
N ILE A 290 -51.67 -5.28 -15.80
CA ILE A 290 -50.93 -5.04 -17.04
C ILE A 290 -51.26 -6.12 -18.09
N SER A 291 -51.65 -5.68 -19.28
CA SER A 291 -52.00 -6.58 -20.39
C SER A 291 -50.73 -7.15 -21.05
N PRO A 292 -50.57 -8.48 -21.17
CA PRO A 292 -49.43 -9.09 -21.86
C PRO A 292 -49.35 -8.66 -23.32
N TYR A 293 -50.51 -8.42 -23.96
CA TYR A 293 -50.58 -7.91 -25.33
C TYR A 293 -49.97 -6.52 -25.47
N GLU A 294 -50.16 -5.66 -24.48
CA GLU A 294 -49.67 -4.28 -24.50
C GLU A 294 -48.19 -4.23 -24.11
N CYS A 295 -47.81 -4.82 -22.97
CA CYS A 295 -46.45 -4.66 -22.44
C CYS A 295 -45.39 -5.39 -23.26
N LEU A 296 -45.71 -6.57 -23.83
CA LEU A 296 -44.78 -7.31 -24.69
C LEU A 296 -44.64 -6.62 -26.05
N ARG A 297 -45.74 -6.22 -26.71
CA ARG A 297 -45.68 -5.45 -27.97
C ARG A 297 -44.98 -4.09 -27.77
N GLN A 298 -45.26 -3.37 -26.68
CA GLN A 298 -44.59 -2.11 -26.35
C GLN A 298 -43.08 -2.32 -26.18
N SER A 299 -42.66 -3.37 -25.48
CA SER A 299 -41.24 -3.69 -25.29
C SER A 299 -40.57 -4.02 -26.62
N CYS A 300 -41.19 -4.84 -27.48
CA CYS A 300 -40.71 -5.12 -28.82
C CYS A 300 -40.64 -3.86 -29.71
N ASN A 301 -41.62 -2.95 -29.64
CA ASN A 301 -41.60 -1.69 -30.38
C ASN A 301 -40.44 -0.78 -29.95
N ILE A 302 -40.15 -0.69 -28.65
CA ILE A 302 -38.99 0.06 -28.12
C ILE A 302 -37.67 -0.52 -28.64
N LEU A 303 -37.57 -1.86 -28.65
CA LEU A 303 -36.40 -2.58 -29.17
C LEU A 303 -36.22 -2.38 -30.68
N ILE A 304 -37.28 -2.52 -31.48
CA ILE A 304 -37.27 -2.30 -32.92
C ILE A 304 -36.84 -0.86 -33.24
N ALA A 305 -37.46 0.14 -32.60
CA ALA A 305 -37.16 1.54 -32.82
C ALA A 305 -35.69 1.87 -32.48
N THR A 306 -35.20 1.36 -31.34
CA THR A 306 -33.83 1.62 -30.88
C THR A 306 -32.80 0.91 -31.74
N MET A 307 -33.00 -0.38 -32.03
CA MET A 307 -32.04 -1.17 -32.81
C MET A 307 -32.00 -0.73 -34.27
N ASN A 308 -33.12 -0.25 -34.82
CA ASN A 308 -33.14 0.41 -36.13
C ASN A 308 -32.32 1.73 -36.09
N LYS A 309 -32.56 2.61 -35.10
CA LYS A 309 -31.78 3.85 -34.96
C LYS A 309 -30.28 3.58 -34.82
N MET A 310 -29.90 2.62 -33.99
CA MET A 310 -28.52 2.16 -33.82
C MET A 310 -27.92 1.61 -35.12
N ALA A 311 -28.70 0.85 -35.90
CA ALA A 311 -28.27 0.34 -37.20
C ALA A 311 -28.04 1.46 -38.22
N THR A 312 -28.92 2.48 -38.27
CA THR A 312 -28.76 3.66 -39.13
C THR A 312 -27.52 4.46 -38.75
N ALA A 313 -27.38 4.85 -37.48
CA ALA A 313 -26.23 5.62 -36.99
C ALA A 313 -24.89 4.92 -37.25
N MET A 314 -24.85 3.59 -37.07
CA MET A 314 -23.68 2.76 -37.41
C MET A 314 -23.40 2.67 -38.91
N GLN A 315 -24.43 2.76 -39.78
CA GLN A 315 -24.27 2.77 -41.24
C GLN A 315 -23.83 4.14 -41.76
N GLU A 316 -24.29 5.23 -41.15
CA GLU A 316 -23.95 6.61 -41.47
C GLU A 316 -22.60 7.04 -40.88
N GLY A 317 -22.05 6.25 -39.95
CA GLY A 317 -20.74 6.50 -39.33
C GLY A 317 -20.78 7.49 -38.18
N GLU A 318 -21.95 7.75 -37.58
CA GLU A 318 -22.11 8.68 -36.44
C GLU A 318 -21.22 8.33 -35.24
N TYR A 319 -20.86 7.06 -35.09
CA TYR A 319 -20.08 6.54 -33.97
C TYR A 319 -18.63 6.15 -34.34
N ASP A 320 -18.19 6.46 -35.56
CA ASP A 320 -16.84 6.11 -36.02
C ASP A 320 -15.78 6.88 -35.23
N ALA A 321 -14.84 6.17 -34.60
CA ALA A 321 -13.81 6.76 -33.77
C ALA A 321 -12.42 6.16 -34.02
N ASP A 322 -11.40 6.96 -33.73
CA ASP A 322 -10.01 6.51 -33.66
C ASP A 322 -9.74 5.68 -32.40
N LYS A 323 -8.74 4.79 -32.47
CA LYS A 323 -8.28 4.06 -31.29
C LYS A 323 -7.67 5.04 -30.27
N PRO A 324 -7.97 4.90 -28.96
CA PRO A 324 -7.34 5.68 -27.90
C PRO A 324 -5.81 5.55 -27.97
N GLN A 325 -5.11 6.66 -28.25
CA GLN A 325 -3.66 6.65 -28.50
C GLN A 325 -2.84 6.33 -27.25
N THR A 326 -3.35 6.66 -26.06
CA THR A 326 -2.70 6.43 -24.77
C THR A 326 -3.47 5.40 -23.95
N LYS A 327 -2.90 4.20 -23.80
CA LYS A 327 -3.33 3.26 -22.74
C LYS A 327 -2.68 3.68 -21.42
N PRO A 328 -3.43 4.16 -20.41
CA PRO A 328 -2.85 4.44 -19.10
C PRO A 328 -2.27 3.16 -18.49
N LEU A 329 -1.20 3.30 -17.68
CA LEU A 329 -0.57 2.20 -16.97
C LEU A 329 -1.59 1.54 -16.00
N PRO A 330 -1.88 0.23 -16.13
CA PRO A 330 -2.90 -0.42 -15.30
C PRO A 330 -2.62 -0.28 -13.79
N PRO A 331 -3.66 -0.15 -12.94
CA PRO A 331 -3.50 0.06 -11.49
C PRO A 331 -2.66 -1.02 -10.79
N VAL A 332 -2.76 -2.27 -11.25
CA VAL A 332 -1.93 -3.39 -10.79
C VAL A 332 -0.44 -3.15 -11.04
N GLN A 333 -0.05 -2.55 -12.17
CA GLN A 333 1.34 -2.23 -12.49
C GLN A 333 1.84 -1.06 -11.65
N LEU A 334 1.02 -0.01 -11.49
CA LEU A 334 1.32 1.13 -10.61
C LEU A 334 1.52 0.67 -9.15
N ARG A 335 0.64 -0.21 -8.63
CA ARG A 335 0.79 -0.76 -7.27
C ARG A 335 1.98 -1.70 -7.15
N ALA A 336 2.29 -2.50 -8.17
CA ALA A 336 3.48 -3.34 -8.18
C ALA A 336 4.78 -2.52 -8.21
N ALA A 337 4.81 -1.40 -8.94
CA ALA A 337 5.95 -0.47 -8.94
C ALA A 337 6.10 0.22 -7.56
N ALA A 338 5.02 0.76 -6.99
CA ALA A 338 5.03 1.36 -5.65
C ALA A 338 5.49 0.36 -4.57
N LEU A 339 5.03 -0.89 -4.62
CA LEU A 339 5.48 -1.95 -3.70
C LEU A 339 6.98 -2.25 -3.85
N ARG A 340 7.51 -2.28 -5.09
CA ARG A 340 8.95 -2.50 -5.31
C ARG A 340 9.76 -1.37 -4.69
N ALA A 341 9.34 -0.11 -4.87
CA ALA A 341 9.96 1.04 -4.20
C ALA A 341 9.89 0.92 -2.67
N GLU A 342 8.70 0.62 -2.10
CA GLU A 342 8.52 0.37 -0.65
C GLU A 342 9.46 -0.72 -0.11
N ILE A 343 9.76 -1.76 -0.90
CA ILE A 343 10.70 -2.83 -0.54
C ILE A 343 12.15 -2.33 -0.58
N THR A 344 12.57 -1.68 -1.68
CA THR A 344 13.92 -1.12 -1.82
C THR A 344 14.24 -0.10 -0.73
N ASP A 345 13.29 0.77 -0.40
CA ASP A 345 13.44 1.76 0.68
C ASP A 345 13.57 1.10 2.05
N ALA A 346 12.81 0.03 2.30
CA ALA A 346 12.92 -0.75 3.55
C ALA A 346 14.26 -1.49 3.66
N GLU A 347 14.78 -2.02 2.56
CA GLU A 347 16.13 -2.62 2.50
C GLU A 347 17.22 -1.57 2.77
N GLY A 348 17.10 -0.37 2.19
CA GLY A 348 17.99 0.76 2.46
C GLY A 348 17.93 1.28 3.90
N LEU A 349 16.78 1.20 4.56
CA LEU A 349 16.67 1.44 6.01
C LEU A 349 17.32 0.35 6.85
N GLY A 350 17.27 -0.91 6.39
CA GLY A 350 17.94 -2.04 7.03
C GLY A 350 19.47 -1.85 7.10
N LEU A 351 20.10 -1.49 5.97
CA LEU A 351 21.54 -1.19 5.92
C LEU A 351 21.93 -0.05 6.87
N LYS A 352 21.16 1.05 6.88
CA LYS A 352 21.38 2.17 7.82
C LYS A 352 21.24 1.77 9.28
N LEU A 353 20.41 0.78 9.60
CA LEU A 353 20.27 0.26 10.96
C LEU A 353 21.49 -0.58 11.35
N GLU A 354 21.98 -1.42 10.44
CA GLU A 354 23.22 -2.20 10.62
C GLU A 354 24.45 -1.28 10.83
N ASP A 355 24.59 -0.22 10.03
CA ASP A 355 25.62 0.82 10.22
C ASP A 355 25.52 1.51 11.60
N ARG A 356 24.31 1.73 12.11
CA ARG A 356 24.12 2.31 13.45
C ARG A 356 24.46 1.30 14.54
N GLU A 357 24.20 0.01 14.33
CA GLU A 357 24.63 -1.03 15.26
C GLU A 357 26.14 -1.20 15.32
N THR A 358 26.87 -1.12 14.20
CA THR A 358 28.35 -1.20 14.20
C THR A 358 28.95 -0.02 14.95
N VAL A 359 28.49 1.21 14.68
CA VAL A 359 28.89 2.41 15.45
C VAL A 359 28.57 2.27 16.94
N ILE A 360 27.40 1.74 17.33
CA ILE A 360 27.07 1.48 18.73
C ILE A 360 28.01 0.43 19.35
N LYS A 361 28.37 -0.64 18.63
CA LYS A 361 29.32 -1.66 19.08
C LYS A 361 30.72 -1.06 19.29
N GLU A 362 31.17 -0.16 18.41
CA GLU A 362 32.45 0.54 18.52
C GLU A 362 32.47 1.57 19.66
N LEU A 363 31.43 2.39 19.78
CA LEU A 363 31.29 3.34 20.90
C LEU A 363 31.27 2.62 22.25
N LYS A 364 30.61 1.45 22.35
CA LYS A 364 30.65 0.61 23.57
C LYS A 364 32.06 0.09 23.88
N LYS A 365 32.84 -0.32 22.87
CA LYS A 365 34.26 -0.72 23.06
C LYS A 365 35.10 0.46 23.52
N SER A 366 34.97 1.61 22.87
CA SER A 366 35.69 2.85 23.21
C SER A 366 35.37 3.33 24.63
N LEU A 367 34.09 3.31 25.02
CA LEU A 367 33.65 3.64 26.39
C LEU A 367 34.24 2.70 27.45
N LYS A 368 34.35 1.39 27.15
CA LYS A 368 35.01 0.43 28.05
C LYS A 368 36.48 0.75 28.26
N ILE A 369 37.22 1.02 27.17
CA ILE A 369 38.64 1.41 27.23
C ILE A 369 38.81 2.72 28.02
N LYS A 370 37.97 3.74 27.77
CA LYS A 370 38.01 5.00 28.53
C LYS A 370 37.66 4.82 30.01
N GLY A 371 36.80 3.87 30.36
CA GLY A 371 36.53 3.49 31.75
C GLY A 371 37.73 2.82 32.42
N GLU A 372 38.46 1.97 31.70
CA GLU A 372 39.70 1.32 32.16
C GLU A 372 40.82 2.37 32.37
N GLU A 373 41.05 3.26 31.40
CA GLU A 373 41.99 4.39 31.51
C GLU A 373 41.67 5.31 32.70
N LEU A 374 40.40 5.66 32.90
CA LEU A 374 39.96 6.52 34.00
C LEU A 374 40.13 5.84 35.36
N SER A 375 39.89 4.53 35.45
CA SER A 375 40.16 3.75 36.65
C SER A 375 41.66 3.73 36.98
N GLU A 376 42.52 3.54 35.97
CA GLU A 376 43.97 3.62 36.16
C GLU A 376 44.42 5.02 36.61
N ALA A 377 43.89 6.08 36.00
CA ALA A 377 44.16 7.46 36.38
C ALA A 377 43.76 7.75 37.84
N ASN A 378 42.60 7.26 38.28
CA ASN A 378 42.16 7.38 39.68
C ASN A 378 43.07 6.65 40.66
N VAL A 379 43.57 5.45 40.31
CA VAL A 379 44.56 4.73 41.13
C VAL A 379 45.87 5.50 41.21
N ARG A 380 46.37 6.04 40.09
CA ARG A 380 47.56 6.89 40.06
C ARG A 380 47.39 8.16 40.90
N LEU A 381 46.23 8.81 40.84
CA LEU A 381 45.89 9.98 41.63
C LEU A 381 45.90 9.66 43.13
N SER A 382 45.22 8.59 43.56
CA SER A 382 45.21 8.17 44.98
C SER A 382 46.60 7.78 45.50
N LEU A 383 47.49 7.27 44.64
CA LEU A 383 48.89 7.02 45.00
C LEU A 383 49.70 8.31 45.15
N LEU A 384 49.41 9.35 44.35
CA LEU A 384 50.05 10.67 44.47
C LEU A 384 49.55 11.44 45.70
N GLU A 385 48.26 11.39 46.01
CA GLU A 385 47.69 11.95 47.24
C GLU A 385 48.36 11.33 48.49
N LYS A 386 48.44 10.00 48.56
CA LYS A 386 49.15 9.31 49.67
C LYS A 386 50.62 9.69 49.78
N LYS A 387 51.31 9.91 48.64
CA LYS A 387 52.69 10.39 48.64
C LYS A 387 52.78 11.84 49.14
N LEU A 388 51.86 12.70 48.75
CA LEU A 388 51.77 14.08 49.23
C LEU A 388 51.53 14.13 50.73
N ASP A 389 50.59 13.33 51.26
CA ASP A 389 50.34 13.19 52.69
C ASP A 389 51.58 12.75 53.47
N SER A 390 52.32 11.76 52.95
CA SER A 390 53.58 11.33 53.57
C SER A 390 54.67 12.40 53.51
N ALA A 391 54.81 13.10 52.37
CA ALA A 391 55.80 14.15 52.20
C ALA A 391 55.50 15.39 53.05
N SER A 392 54.21 15.70 53.27
CA SER A 392 53.78 16.74 54.21
C SER A 392 54.19 16.38 55.62
N LYS A 393 53.87 15.18 56.11
CA LYS A 393 54.29 14.71 57.44
C LYS A 393 55.80 14.73 57.62
N ASP A 394 56.55 14.22 56.64
CA ASP A 394 58.02 14.26 56.65
C ASP A 394 58.58 15.70 56.65
N ALA A 395 57.85 16.67 56.10
CA ALA A 395 58.21 18.08 56.11
C ALA A 395 57.87 18.72 57.48
N ASP A 396 56.69 18.46 58.02
CA ASP A 396 56.24 18.92 59.34
C ASP A 396 57.21 18.42 60.45
N GLU A 397 57.56 17.13 60.44
CA GLU A 397 58.57 16.55 61.33
C GLU A 397 59.95 17.22 61.19
N ARG A 398 60.31 17.66 59.98
CA ARG A 398 61.58 18.37 59.73
C ARG A 398 61.53 19.80 60.24
N VAL A 399 60.39 20.47 60.10
CA VAL A 399 60.15 21.80 60.68
C VAL A 399 60.26 21.73 62.19
N GLU A 400 59.58 20.78 62.86
CA GLU A 400 59.70 20.58 64.31
C GLU A 400 61.16 20.36 64.76
N LYS A 401 61.90 19.49 64.07
CA LYS A 401 63.33 19.22 64.37
C LYS A 401 64.22 20.46 64.17
N ILE A 402 63.94 21.29 63.17
CA ILE A 402 64.67 22.56 62.95
C ILE A 402 64.29 23.59 64.02
N GLN A 403 63.01 23.66 64.40
CA GLN A 403 62.49 24.62 65.36
C GLN A 403 62.99 24.34 66.78
N SER A 404 63.11 23.05 67.16
CA SER A 404 63.83 22.61 68.37
C SER A 404 65.29 23.04 68.35
N LYS A 405 66.05 22.71 67.28
CA LYS A 405 67.46 23.12 67.16
C LYS A 405 67.65 24.64 67.19
N LEU A 406 66.74 25.40 66.59
CA LEU A 406 66.76 26.86 66.61
C LEU A 406 66.57 27.38 68.03
N SER A 407 65.65 26.79 68.80
CA SER A 407 65.44 27.13 70.21
C SER A 407 66.68 26.85 71.05
N ASP A 408 67.29 25.66 70.91
CA ASP A 408 68.54 25.28 71.59
C ASP A 408 69.68 26.26 71.23
N THR A 409 69.81 26.62 69.96
CA THR A 409 70.87 27.53 69.47
C THR A 409 70.64 28.96 69.96
N GLN A 410 69.39 29.44 70.01
CA GLN A 410 69.05 30.75 70.59
C GLN A 410 69.30 30.78 72.11
N ALA A 411 69.02 29.71 72.83
CA ALA A 411 69.34 29.59 74.25
C ALA A 411 70.87 29.62 74.49
N LEU A 412 71.64 28.93 73.64
CA LEU A 412 73.11 28.95 73.68
C LEU A 412 73.68 30.34 73.33
N LEU A 413 73.10 31.02 72.32
CA LEU A 413 73.50 32.37 71.94
C LEU A 413 73.29 33.36 73.08
N LYS A 414 72.09 33.39 73.69
CA LYS A 414 71.80 34.24 74.86
C LYS A 414 72.73 33.98 76.04
N LYS A 415 73.10 32.71 76.25
CA LYS A 415 74.10 32.36 77.27
C LYS A 415 75.46 32.96 76.93
N LYS A 416 75.88 32.89 75.66
CA LYS A 416 77.15 33.45 75.20
C LYS A 416 77.18 34.98 75.19
N GLU A 417 76.09 35.63 74.80
CA GLU A 417 75.91 37.09 74.91
C GLU A 417 76.11 37.53 76.36
N LYS A 418 75.46 36.85 77.33
CA LYS A 418 75.65 37.12 78.76
C LYS A 418 77.09 36.89 79.24
N GLU A 419 77.73 35.80 78.82
CA GLU A 419 79.16 35.53 79.14
C GLU A 419 80.09 36.62 78.56
N PHE A 420 79.79 37.16 77.37
CA PHE A 420 80.54 38.27 76.78
C PHE A 420 80.25 39.61 77.46
N GLU A 421 79.02 39.89 77.84
CA GLU A 421 78.62 41.10 78.57
C GLU A 421 79.33 41.15 79.95
N GLU A 422 79.31 40.04 80.70
CA GLU A 422 80.08 39.87 81.94
C GLU A 422 81.60 40.06 81.74
N THR A 423 82.13 39.67 80.59
CA THR A 423 83.57 39.85 80.24
C THR A 423 83.87 41.30 79.82
N MET A 424 82.96 41.97 79.12
CA MET A 424 83.10 43.36 78.69
C MET A 424 83.02 44.32 79.88
N ASP A 425 82.12 44.08 80.84
CA ASP A 425 82.05 44.84 82.09
C ASP A 425 83.36 44.70 82.89
N ALA A 426 83.95 43.51 82.94
CA ALA A 426 85.25 43.29 83.58
C ALA A 426 86.38 44.07 82.87
N LEU A 427 86.43 44.03 81.53
CA LEU A 427 87.42 44.79 80.76
C LEU A 427 87.24 46.30 80.85
N GLN A 428 86.00 46.79 80.97
CA GLN A 428 85.74 48.22 81.15
C GLN A 428 86.19 48.67 82.55
N ALA A 429 85.99 47.85 83.59
CA ALA A 429 86.53 48.11 84.92
C ALA A 429 88.08 48.18 84.91
N ASP A 430 88.75 47.29 84.17
CA ASP A 430 90.21 47.33 83.98
C ASP A 430 90.65 48.61 83.24
N ILE A 431 89.91 49.07 82.22
CA ILE A 431 90.19 50.32 81.49
C ILE A 431 90.07 51.54 82.41
N ASP A 432 89.00 51.64 83.20
CA ASP A 432 88.75 52.75 84.11
C ASP A 432 89.86 52.83 85.19
N GLN A 433 90.35 51.66 85.65
CA GLN A 433 91.51 51.57 86.54
C GLN A 433 92.80 52.05 85.87
N LEU A 434 93.08 51.65 84.62
CA LEU A 434 94.27 52.11 83.88
C LEU A 434 94.22 53.61 83.53
N GLU A 435 93.03 54.18 83.28
CA GLU A 435 92.86 55.61 83.06
C GLU A 435 93.14 56.43 84.34
N SER A 436 92.75 55.90 85.50
CA SER A 436 93.11 56.45 86.82
C SER A 436 94.64 56.50 87.01
N GLU A 437 95.34 55.38 86.79
CA GLU A 437 96.81 55.31 86.91
C GLU A 437 97.54 56.26 85.94
N LYS A 438 97.05 56.36 84.70
CA LYS A 438 97.54 57.29 83.67
C LYS A 438 97.35 58.76 84.05
N LEU A 439 96.26 59.10 84.75
CA LEU A 439 96.03 60.46 85.26
C LEU A 439 97.05 60.81 86.35
N GLU A 440 97.33 59.87 87.25
CA GLU A 440 98.36 59.99 88.29
C GLU A 440 99.77 60.20 87.70
N LEU A 441 100.13 59.42 86.69
CA LEU A 441 101.42 59.52 86.01
C LEU A 441 101.60 60.85 85.28
N LYS A 442 100.54 61.41 84.68
CA LYS A 442 100.60 62.75 84.06
C LYS A 442 100.91 63.87 85.06
N GLN A 443 100.39 63.79 86.29
CA GLN A 443 100.71 64.76 87.33
C GLN A 443 102.19 64.67 87.74
N ARG A 444 102.76 63.47 87.82
CA ARG A 444 104.19 63.26 88.14
C ARG A 444 105.13 63.83 87.06
N LEU A 445 104.74 63.76 85.78
CA LEU A 445 105.57 64.24 84.67
C LEU A 445 105.79 65.77 84.65
N SER A 446 104.86 66.54 85.22
CA SER A 446 104.90 68.01 85.19
C SER A 446 106.03 68.65 86.03
N ASN A 447 106.68 67.88 86.91
CA ASN A 447 107.60 68.43 87.91
C ASN A 447 109.10 68.16 87.63
N GLN A 448 109.48 67.56 86.49
CA GLN A 448 110.79 66.90 86.36
C GLN A 448 111.60 67.13 85.05
N SER A 449 111.61 68.32 84.45
CA SER A 449 112.38 68.59 83.20
C SER A 449 113.30 69.83 83.22
N LYS A 450 114.38 69.79 84.02
CA LYS A 450 115.57 70.66 83.85
C LYS A 450 116.89 69.90 84.10
N ARG A 451 117.35 69.09 83.13
CA ARG A 451 118.79 68.81 82.83
C ARG A 451 118.96 67.86 81.62
N THR A 452 119.76 68.31 80.63
CA THR A 452 120.67 67.55 79.72
C THR A 452 120.17 66.22 79.11
N ILE A 453 119.91 65.99 77.80
CA ILE A 453 120.45 66.41 76.48
C ILE A 453 121.72 65.68 75.98
N GLU A 454 121.50 64.75 75.03
CA GLU A 454 122.21 64.49 73.76
C GLU A 454 121.31 63.53 72.90
N GLY A 455 121.54 63.17 71.63
CA GLY A 455 122.64 63.51 70.70
C GLY A 455 122.28 63.59 69.19
N LEU A 456 121.00 63.40 68.80
CA LEU A 456 120.39 63.83 67.50
C LEU A 456 120.84 63.23 66.14
N ARG A 457 119.86 62.67 65.40
CA ARG A 457 119.48 62.89 63.96
C ARG A 457 118.50 61.77 63.56
N GLY A 458 117.31 61.96 62.95
CA GLY A 458 116.79 63.04 62.09
C GLY A 458 116.95 62.64 60.61
N ALA A 459 115.92 62.53 59.75
CA ALA A 459 114.51 62.95 59.82
C ALA A 459 113.61 62.08 58.86
N PRO A 460 112.41 62.49 58.33
CA PRO A 460 111.15 61.75 58.57
C PRO A 460 110.39 61.30 57.27
N PRO A 461 109.05 61.43 57.08
CA PRO A 461 108.02 60.42 57.43
C PRO A 461 107.00 60.07 56.30
N SER A 462 105.96 59.30 56.68
CA SER A 462 104.56 59.34 56.16
C SER A 462 104.14 58.37 55.04
N GLY A 463 102.90 57.87 55.12
CA GLY A 463 102.22 57.14 54.03
C GLY A 463 101.22 56.05 54.48
N ILE A 464 99.97 56.42 54.80
CA ILE A 464 98.86 55.50 55.15
C ILE A 464 98.10 55.07 53.88
N ALA A 465 97.76 53.78 53.70
CA ALA A 465 96.49 53.32 53.05
C ALA A 465 96.30 51.78 53.01
N SER A 466 95.45 51.25 53.88
CA SER A 466 94.14 50.64 53.54
C SER A 466 93.98 49.75 52.27
N VAL A 467 93.74 48.44 52.50
CA VAL A 467 92.58 47.62 52.00
C VAL A 467 92.67 46.78 50.68
N ILE A 468 92.60 45.45 50.89
CA ILE A 468 91.98 44.33 50.10
C ILE A 468 92.47 44.01 48.67
N SER A 469 92.98 42.78 48.47
CA SER A 469 92.41 41.75 47.56
C SER A 469 93.21 40.42 47.53
N SER A 470 92.61 39.32 48.00
CA SER A 470 92.92 37.88 47.77
C SER A 470 92.01 37.05 48.70
N ILE A 471 91.54 35.82 48.44
CA ILE A 471 91.66 34.83 47.35
C ILE A 471 90.38 33.94 47.44
N ALA A 472 89.57 33.82 46.38
CA ALA A 472 89.42 32.68 45.45
C ALA A 472 88.80 31.36 45.97
N GLY A 473 87.95 30.74 45.12
CA GLY A 473 87.36 29.39 45.27
C GLY A 473 85.93 29.36 45.81
N GLY A 474 84.98 28.56 45.28
CA GLY A 474 85.01 27.71 44.08
C GLY A 474 83.85 26.70 44.04
N GLY A 475 83.22 26.51 42.87
CA GLY A 475 82.12 25.57 42.61
C GLY A 475 80.75 26.00 43.18
N SER A 476 79.61 25.39 42.84
CA SER A 476 79.23 24.46 41.76
C SER A 476 77.73 24.16 41.93
N GLY A 477 76.98 23.88 40.85
CA GLY A 477 75.69 23.17 40.97
C GLY A 477 74.44 23.94 40.49
N ALA A 478 73.76 23.34 39.52
CA ALA A 478 72.54 23.82 38.88
C ALA A 478 71.28 23.74 39.75
N ALA A 479 70.33 24.63 39.42
CA ALA A 479 68.93 24.25 39.14
C ALA A 479 68.40 25.19 38.04
#